data_AF-A0AAU7ZVX0-F1
#
_entry.id   AF-A0AAU7ZVX0-F1
#
_cell.length_a   1.000
_cell.length_b   1.000
_cell.length_c   1.000
_cell.angle_alpha   90.00
_cell.angle_beta   90.00
_cell.angle_gamma   90.00
#
_symmetry.space_group_name_H-M   'P 1'
#
loop_
_entity.id
_entity.type
_entity.pdbx_description
1 polymer ?
#
loop_
_entity_poly.entity_id
_entity_poly.type
_entity_poly.pdbx_seq_one_letter_code
_entity_poly.pdbx_strand_id
1 'polypeptide(L)' 'MKVLVDAETQEILGGTILGVGGDEAIHCIATAMYARQSASLLARSVHIHPTVAELIPTVFQTLQPLAP' A
#
# COMPACT_ATOMS: atom_id res chain seq x y z
N MET A 1 -7.44 5.68 -0.50
CA MET A 1 -6.00 5.47 -0.76
C MET A 1 -5.85 4.96 -2.18
N LYS A 2 -4.75 5.27 -2.86
CA LYS A 2 -4.37 4.66 -4.14
C LYS A 2 -2.94 4.19 -4.06
N VAL A 3 -2.64 3.04 -4.67
CA VAL A 3 -1.29 2.50 -4.77
C VAL A 3 -1.03 2.12 -6.22
N LEU A 4 0.22 2.25 -6.63
CA LEU A 4 0.70 1.80 -7.94
C LEU A 4 1.76 0.74 -7.68
N VAL A 5 1.62 -0.39 -8.35
CA VAL A 5 2.51 -1.55 -8.23
C VAL A 5 2.89 -1.97 -9.64
N ASP A 6 4.17 -2.26 -9.84
CA ASP A 6 4.67 -2.79 -11.09
C ASP A 6 4.11 -4.20 -11.31
N ALA A 7 3.50 -4.46 -12.47
CA ALA A 7 2.77 -5.70 -12.72
C ALA A 7 3.69 -6.92 -12.77
N GLU A 8 4.92 -6.76 -13.25
CA GLU A 8 5.87 -7.86 -13.46
C GLU A 8 6.65 -8.17 -12.18
N THR A 9 7.23 -7.14 -11.57
CA THR A 9 8.13 -7.26 -10.41
C THR A 9 7.38 -7.27 -9.09
N GLN A 10 6.12 -6.82 -9.07
CA GLN A 10 5.32 -6.61 -7.86
C GLN A 10 5.94 -5.59 -6.89
N GLU A 11 6.91 -4.78 -7.34
CA GLU A 11 7.45 -3.67 -6.54
C GLU A 11 6.42 -2.54 -6.44
N ILE A 12 6.35 -1.91 -5.26
CA ILE A 12 5.51 -0.74 -5.03
C ILE A 12 6.17 0.45 -5.71
N LEU A 13 5.49 1.06 -6.69
CA LEU A 13 5.97 2.25 -7.42
C LEU A 13 5.54 3.56 -6.76
N GLY A 14 4.46 3.53 -5.97
CA GLY A 14 4.03 4.70 -5.22
C GLY A 14 2.69 4.50 -4.49
N GLY A 15 2.36 5.47 -3.64
CA GLY A 15 1.09 5.51 -2.92
C GLY A 15 0.64 6.94 -2.66
N THR A 16 -0.67 7.15 -2.58
CA THR A 16 -1.29 8.43 -2.26
C THR A 16 -2.46 8.23 -1.30
N ILE A 17 -2.48 9.03 -0.24
CA ILE A 17 -3.55 9.03 0.76
C ILE A 17 -4.06 10.46 0.92
N LEU A 18 -5.37 10.63 0.80
CA LEU A 18 -6.08 11.87 1.08
C LEU A 18 -7.08 11.58 2.20
N GLY A 19 -6.90 12.24 3.35
CA GLY A 19 -7.73 12.04 4.54
C GLY A 19 -6.94 12.24 5.84
N VAL A 20 -7.66 12.30 6.96
CA VAL A 20 -7.07 12.42 8.30
C VAL A 20 -6.24 11.17 8.63
N GLY A 21 -5.05 11.35 9.21
CA GLY A 21 -4.13 10.26 9.56
C GLY A 21 -3.46 9.59 8.35
N GLY A 22 -3.59 10.17 7.15
CA GLY A 22 -2.94 9.67 5.95
C GLY A 22 -1.43 9.91 5.92
N ASP A 23 -0.98 11.00 6.55
CA ASP A 23 0.42 11.33 6.80
C ASP A 23 1.12 10.32 7.73
N GLU A 24 0.38 9.77 8.69
CA GLU A 24 0.87 8.65 9.49
C GLU A 24 0.80 7.36 8.69
N ALA A 25 -0.33 6.99 8.08
CA ALA A 25 -0.48 5.70 7.39
C ALA A 25 0.48 5.50 6.21
N ILE A 26 0.89 6.57 5.51
CA ILE A 26 1.77 6.47 4.34
C ILE A 26 3.15 5.90 4.68
N HIS A 27 3.61 5.96 5.93
CA HIS A 27 4.91 5.41 6.32
C HIS A 27 5.01 3.90 6.06
N CYS A 28 3.89 3.16 6.17
CA CYS A 28 3.85 1.72 5.90
C CYS A 28 4.21 1.43 4.43
N ILE A 29 3.63 2.21 3.51
CA ILE A 29 3.88 2.10 2.07
C ILE A 29 5.30 2.58 1.74
N ALA A 30 5.72 3.72 2.30
CA ALA A 30 7.04 4.29 2.06
C ALA A 30 8.16 3.35 2.53
N THR A 31 8.01 2.72 3.70
CA THR A 31 8.99 1.76 4.24
C THR A 31 9.10 0.51 3.36
N ALA A 32 7.97 -0.06 2.93
CA ALA A 32 7.97 -1.22 2.05
C ALA A 32 8.58 -0.90 0.67
N MET A 33 8.28 0.29 0.12
CA MET A 33 8.85 0.78 -1.13
C MET A 33 10.37 1.00 -1.02
N TYR A 34 10.84 1.65 0.05
CA TYR A 34 12.27 1.84 0.31
C TYR A 34 13.02 0.50 0.40
N ALA A 35 12.41 -0.50 1.04
CA ALA A 35 12.97 -1.84 1.19
C ALA A 35 12.76 -2.74 -0.03
N ARG A 36 12.22 -2.22 -1.14
CA ARG A 36 11.89 -2.96 -2.38
C ARG A 36 11.14 -4.27 -2.11
N GLN A 37 10.19 -4.22 -1.18
CA GLN A 37 9.39 -5.39 -0.85
C GLN A 37 8.30 -5.59 -1.90
N SER A 38 7.95 -6.85 -2.13
CA SER A 38 6.77 -7.20 -2.94
C SER A 38 5.51 -6.61 -2.29
N ALA A 39 4.59 -6.11 -3.11
CA ALA A 39 3.26 -5.66 -2.70
C ALA A 39 2.49 -6.71 -1.88
N SER A 40 2.79 -8.00 -2.08
CA SER A 40 2.23 -9.11 -1.29
C SER A 40 2.53 -9.02 0.21
N LEU A 41 3.61 -8.34 0.61
CA LEU A 41 3.95 -8.10 2.02
C LEU A 41 2.86 -7.25 2.70
N LEU A 42 2.47 -6.12 2.08
CA LEU A 42 1.43 -5.25 2.62
C LEU A 42 0.01 -5.81 2.41
N ALA A 43 -0.21 -6.61 1.36
CA ALA A 43 -1.48 -7.29 1.15
C ALA A 43 -1.80 -8.32 2.25
N ARG A 44 -0.77 -8.81 2.96
CA ARG A 44 -0.85 -9.90 3.95
C ARG A 44 -0.44 -9.47 5.36
N SER A 45 -0.07 -8.21 5.56
CA SER A 45 0.26 -7.67 6.87
C SER A 45 -0.98 -7.51 7.74
N VAL A 46 -0.80 -7.69 9.04
CA VAL A 46 -1.80 -7.31 10.05
C VAL A 46 -1.35 -6.01 10.68
N HIS A 47 -2.18 -4.99 10.60
CA HIS A 47 -1.95 -3.70 11.25
C HIS A 47 -2.79 -3.60 12.53
N ILE A 48 -2.35 -2.74 13.45
CA ILE A 48 -3.03 -2.50 14.72
C ILE A 48 -4.41 -1.89 14.47
N HIS A 49 -5.42 -2.36 15.19
CA HIS A 49 -6.77 -1.79 15.20
C HIS A 49 -7.02 -1.00 16.51
N PRO A 50 -7.67 0.18 16.46
CA PRO A 50 -8.15 0.89 15.27
C PRO A 50 -7.12 1.88 14.72
N THR A 51 -6.80 1.82 13.42
CA THR A 51 -5.89 2.79 12.77
C THR A 51 -6.23 2.96 11.29
N VAL A 52 -5.87 4.10 10.68
CA VAL A 52 -6.02 4.27 9.22
C VAL A 52 -5.24 3.21 8.44
N ALA A 53 -4.08 2.78 8.96
CA ALA A 53 -3.22 1.77 8.34
C ALA A 53 -3.89 0.39 8.21
N GLU A 54 -4.92 0.10 9.01
CA GLU A 54 -5.65 -1.17 8.93
C GLU A 54 -6.35 -1.41 7.59
N LEU A 55 -6.61 -0.35 6.83
CA LEU A 55 -7.21 -0.43 5.50
C LEU A 55 -6.20 -0.79 4.40
N ILE A 56 -4.89 -0.71 4.67
CA ILE A 56 -3.84 -0.93 3.68
C ILE A 56 -3.92 -2.34 3.04
N PRO A 57 -4.07 -3.45 3.81
CA PRO A 57 -4.15 -4.77 3.22
C PRO A 57 -5.31 -4.90 2.23
N THR A 58 -6.48 -4.34 2.56
CA THR A 58 -7.65 -4.35 1.67
C THR A 58 -7.36 -3.59 0.36
N VAL A 59 -6.69 -2.43 0.43
CA VAL A 59 -6.34 -1.65 -0.76
C VAL A 59 -5.40 -2.42 -1.69
N PHE A 60 -4.43 -3.16 -1.15
CA PHE A 60 -3.52 -3.99 -1.95
C PHE A 60 -4.20 -5.24 -2.52
N GLN A 61 -5.22 -5.77 -1.85
CA GLN A 61 -5.99 -6.92 -2.34
C GLN A 61 -6.95 -6.56 -3.49
N THR A 62 -7.29 -5.28 -3.66
CA THR A 62 -8.17 -4.79 -4.75
C THR A 62 -7.41 -4.18 -5.93
N LEU A 63 -6.12 -4.53 -6.09
CA LEU A 63 -5.34 -4.14 -7.26
C LEU A 63 -6.00 -4.58 -8.55
N GLN A 64 -5.94 -3.72 -9.55
CA GLN A 64 -6.45 -3.95 -10.90
C GLN A 64 -5.43 -3.45 -11.92
N PRO A 65 -5.36 -4.06 -13.13
CA PRO A 65 -4.51 -3.55 -14.21
C PRO A 65 -4.79 -2.08 -14.50
N LEU A 66 -3.74 -1.30 -14.74
CA LEU A 66 -3.89 0.09 -15.16
C LEU A 66 -4.46 0.12 -16.58
N ALA A 67 -5.54 0.88 -16.78
CA ALA A 67 -6.08 1.10 -18.12
C ALA A 67 -5.04 1.80 -19.02
N PRO A 68 -5.01 1.49 -20.32
CA PRO A 68 -4.12 2.15 -21.27
C PRO A 68 -4.39 3.65 -21.42
#